data_AF-A0A838GCF6-F1
#
_entry.id   AF-A0A838GCF6-F1
#
_cell.length_a   1.000
_cell.length_b   1.000
_cell.length_c   1.000
_cell.angle_alpha   90.00
_cell.angle_beta   90.00
_cell.angle_gamma   90.00
#
_symmetry.space_group_name_H-M   'P 1'
#
loop_
_entity.id
_entity.type
_entity.pdbx_description
1 polymer ?
#
loop_
_entity_poly.entity_id
_entity_poly.type
_entity_poly.pdbx_seq_one_letter_code
_entity_poly.pdbx_strand_id
1 'polypeptide(L)'
;MRPGTDSGQPKVYQIRIKGHLGHQWTDWFDGMTLTPEENGDTFVTGPVVDQAALHGLLRKVRDLGLPLLSIVRIDPKQEEMPDVPKPGS
;
A
#
# COMPACT_ATOMS: atom_id res chain seq x y z
N MET A 1 19.08 -24.81 1.29
CA MET A 1 18.28 -23.58 1.17
C MET A 1 17.58 -23.60 -0.19
N ARG A 2 16.24 -23.62 -0.23
CA ARG A 2 15.51 -23.41 -1.49
C ARG A 2 15.26 -21.89 -1.59
N PRO A 3 15.67 -21.20 -2.67
CA PRO A 3 15.23 -19.83 -2.87
C PRO A 3 13.70 -19.86 -2.90
N GLY A 4 13.06 -19.18 -1.95
CA GLY A 4 11.62 -19.03 -1.96
C GLY A 4 11.25 -18.45 -3.31
N THR A 5 10.47 -19.18 -4.09
CA THR A 5 10.00 -18.74 -5.39
C THR A 5 9.20 -17.47 -5.17
N ASP A 6 9.84 -16.34 -5.43
CA ASP A 6 9.16 -15.11 -5.79
C ASP A 6 8.47 -15.44 -7.12
N SER A 7 7.29 -16.03 -7.05
CA SER A 7 6.40 -16.12 -8.21
C SER A 7 6.25 -14.68 -8.66
N GLY A 8 6.76 -14.33 -9.84
CA GLY A 8 6.88 -12.96 -10.39
C GLY A 8 5.55 -12.24 -10.64
N GLN A 9 4.59 -12.45 -9.75
CA GLN A 9 3.34 -11.76 -9.58
C GLN A 9 3.64 -10.48 -8.79
N PRO A 10 3.19 -9.31 -9.28
CA PRO A 10 3.31 -8.06 -8.55
C PRO A 10 2.75 -8.22 -7.13
N LYS A 11 3.54 -7.85 -6.14
CA LYS A 11 3.10 -7.87 -4.74
C LYS A 11 2.43 -6.55 -4.45
N VAL A 12 1.23 -6.59 -3.89
CA VAL A 12 0.56 -5.35 -3.48
C VAL A 12 1.12 -4.92 -2.14
N TYR A 13 1.47 -3.64 -2.03
CA TYR A 13 1.92 -3.04 -0.79
C TYR A 13 0.98 -1.93 -0.37
N GLN A 14 0.80 -1.81 0.93
CA GLN A 14 0.19 -0.67 1.60
C GLN A 14 1.27 0.00 2.44
N ILE A 15 1.52 1.28 2.14
CA ILE A 15 2.48 2.11 2.84
C ILE A 15 1.69 3.19 3.57
N ARG A 16 1.90 3.34 4.88
CA ARG A 16 1.27 4.39 5.68
C ARG A 16 2.29 5.47 5.96
N ILE A 17 1.93 6.72 5.70
CA ILE A 17 2.76 7.90 5.97
C ILE A 17 2.01 8.93 6.78
N LYS A 18 2.73 9.72 7.56
CA LYS A 18 2.17 10.84 8.30
C LYS A 18 2.02 12.04 7.36
N GLY A 19 0.86 12.67 7.35
CA GLY A 19 0.54 13.78 6.45
C GLY A 19 -0.54 13.42 5.43
N HIS A 20 -1.29 14.42 4.99
CA HIS A 20 -2.41 14.26 4.07
C HIS A 20 -1.93 14.59 2.65
N LEU A 21 -1.79 13.57 1.79
CA LEU A 21 -1.51 13.77 0.38
C LEU A 21 -2.83 13.85 -0.39
N GLY A 22 -3.08 15.00 -1.02
CA GLY A 22 -4.21 15.16 -1.94
C GLY A 22 -3.99 14.45 -3.28
N HIS A 23 -5.05 14.44 -4.08
CA HIS A 23 -5.08 13.80 -5.41
C HIS A 23 -3.99 14.28 -6.37
N GLN A 24 -3.40 15.47 -6.17
CA GLN A 24 -2.33 15.97 -7.05
C GLN A 24 -1.04 15.13 -7.01
N TRP A 25 -0.89 14.26 -6.01
CA TRP A 25 0.30 13.43 -5.84
C TRP A 25 0.17 12.04 -6.49
N THR A 26 -1.02 11.66 -6.96
CA THR A 26 -1.30 10.32 -7.52
C THR A 26 -0.37 10.00 -8.69
N ASP A 27 -0.14 10.95 -9.60
CA ASP A 27 0.78 10.78 -10.73
C ASP A 27 2.23 10.62 -10.26
N TRP A 28 2.61 11.27 -9.16
CA TRP A 28 3.96 11.14 -8.62
C TRP A 28 4.19 9.78 -7.98
N PHE A 29 3.16 9.09 -7.51
CA PHE A 29 3.26 7.74 -6.96
C PHE A 29 3.03 6.64 -8.01
N ASP A 30 3.27 6.90 -9.30
CA ASP A 30 3.33 5.90 -10.39
C ASP A 30 2.12 4.93 -10.42
N GLY A 31 0.90 5.44 -10.29
CA GLY A 31 -0.33 4.63 -10.36
C GLY A 31 -0.71 3.94 -9.05
N MET A 32 -0.11 4.33 -7.93
CA MET A 32 -0.59 3.94 -6.60
C MET A 32 -1.86 4.72 -6.23
N THR A 33 -2.75 4.09 -5.49
CA THR A 33 -3.91 4.72 -4.89
C THR A 33 -3.52 5.44 -3.60
N LEU A 34 -3.81 6.73 -3.52
CA LEU A 34 -3.64 7.53 -2.31
C LEU A 34 -4.99 7.64 -1.59
N THR A 35 -5.07 7.09 -0.38
CA THR A 35 -6.25 7.16 0.48
C THR A 35 -5.92 7.97 1.73
N PRO A 36 -6.36 9.24 1.80
CA PRO A 36 -6.19 10.04 3.00
C PRO A 36 -7.13 9.60 4.12
N GLU A 37 -6.63 9.59 5.35
CA GLU A 37 -7.38 9.20 6.54
C GLU A 37 -7.77 10.43 7.38
N GLU A 38 -8.85 10.32 8.16
CA GLU A 38 -9.33 11.39 9.05
C GLU A 38 -8.32 11.78 10.14
N ASN A 39 -7.41 10.85 10.50
CA ASN A 39 -6.34 11.09 11.48
C ASN A 39 -5.13 11.89 10.91
N GLY A 40 -5.23 12.34 9.65
CA GLY A 40 -4.20 13.12 8.97
C GLY A 40 -3.05 12.30 8.42
N ASP A 41 -3.20 10.98 8.30
CA ASP A 41 -2.27 10.09 7.61
C ASP A 41 -2.74 9.85 6.17
N THR A 42 -1.87 9.25 5.36
CA THR A 42 -2.24 8.77 4.02
C THR A 42 -1.76 7.34 3.83
N PHE A 43 -2.63 6.51 3.24
CA PHE A 43 -2.25 5.21 2.71
C PHE A 43 -1.89 5.33 1.24
N VAL A 44 -0.75 4.76 0.87
CA VAL A 44 -0.29 4.60 -0.51
C VAL A 44 -0.36 3.11 -0.82
N THR A 45 -1.33 2.70 -1.64
CA THR A 45 -1.64 1.28 -1.89
C THR A 45 -1.55 0.95 -3.37
N GLY A 46 -0.89 -0.16 -3.73
CA GLY A 46 -0.83 -0.60 -5.11
C GLY A 46 0.23 -1.68 -5.38
N PRO A 47 0.28 -2.18 -6.63
CA PRO A 47 1.20 -3.23 -7.03
C PRO A 47 2.63 -2.71 -7.12
N VAL A 48 3.57 -3.50 -6.62
CA VAL A 48 5.00 -3.22 -6.70
C VAL A 48 5.68 -4.37 -7.42
N VAL A 49 6.36 -4.03 -8.52
CA VAL A 49 6.95 -5.01 -9.46
C VAL A 49 8.21 -5.67 -8.92
N ASP A 50 9.00 -4.96 -8.13
CA ASP A 50 10.22 -5.46 -7.49
C ASP A 50 10.65 -4.61 -6.29
N GLN A 51 11.74 -4.98 -5.61
CA GLN A 51 12.25 -4.21 -4.47
C GLN A 51 12.78 -2.83 -4.87
N ALA A 52 13.29 -2.64 -6.09
CA ALA A 52 13.79 -1.34 -6.52
C ALA A 52 12.64 -0.32 -6.65
N ALA A 53 11.49 -0.76 -7.17
CA ALA A 53 10.26 0.03 -7.21
C ALA A 53 9.77 0.38 -5.80
N LEU A 54 9.78 -0.59 -4.86
CA LEU A 54 9.44 -0.31 -3.45
C LEU A 54 10.34 0.78 -2.86
N HIS A 55 11.65 0.64 -3.01
CA HIS A 55 12.61 1.63 -2.51
C HIS A 55 12.48 2.98 -3.21
N GLY A 56 12.06 3.01 -4.48
CA GLY A 56 11.68 4.22 -5.22
C GLY A 56 10.52 4.95 -4.55
N LEU A 57 9.46 4.24 -4.17
CA LEU A 57 8.31 4.82 -3.45
C LEU A 57 8.74 5.40 -2.09
N LEU A 58 9.55 4.67 -1.32
CA LEU A 58 10.06 5.15 -0.02
C LEU A 58 10.95 6.38 -0.16
N ARG A 59 11.69 6.49 -1.28
CA ARG A 59 12.48 7.68 -1.58
C ARG A 59 11.57 8.90 -1.78
N LYS A 60 10.47 8.76 -2.53
CA LYS A 60 9.50 9.84 -2.74
C LYS A 60 8.91 10.34 -1.42
N VAL A 61 8.56 9.41 -0.51
CA VAL A 61 8.10 9.76 0.85
C VAL A 61 9.15 10.57 1.62
N ARG A 62 10.41 10.16 1.57
CA ARG A 62 11.52 10.88 2.21
C ARG A 62 11.75 12.26 1.58
N ASP A 63 11.67 12.38 0.26
CA ASP A 63 11.88 13.63 -0.45
C ASP A 63 10.75 14.65 -0.17
N LEU A 64 9.56 14.16 0.20
CA LEU A 64 8.45 14.95 0.76
C LEU A 64 8.66 15.39 2.22
N GLY A 65 9.67 14.84 2.92
CA GLY A 65 9.88 15.08 4.35
C GLY A 65 8.80 14.47 5.25
N LEU A 66 8.00 13.52 4.74
CA LEU A 66 6.92 12.91 5.51
C LEU A 66 7.42 11.69 6.29
N PRO A 67 7.06 11.55 7.58
CA PRO A 67 7.36 10.35 8.34
C PRO A 67 6.70 9.10 7.75
N LEU A 68 7.50 8.08 7.50
CA LEU A 68 7.00 6.73 7.18
C LEU A 68 6.53 6.06 8.48
N LEU A 69 5.29 5.59 8.49
CA LEU A 69 4.67 4.95 9.67
C LEU A 69 4.70 3.43 9.57
N SER A 70 4.34 2.86 8.42
CA SER A 70 4.39 1.41 8.21
C SER A 70 4.49 1.02 6.74
N ILE A 71 4.99 -0.19 6.48
CA ILE A 71 4.97 -0.86 5.17
C ILE A 71 4.44 -2.26 5.40
N VAL A 72 3.38 -2.62 4.70
CA VAL A 72 2.75 -3.93 4.79
C VAL A 72 2.59 -4.48 3.38
N ARG A 73 3.03 -5.72 3.17
CA ARG A 73 2.64 -6.47 1.97
C ARG A 73 1.24 -7.04 2.20
N ILE A 74 0.31 -6.73 1.32
CA ILE A 74 -1.05 -7.26 1.38
C ILE A 74 -1.23 -8.30 0.28
N ASP A 75 -1.90 -9.40 0.62
CA ASP A 75 -2.33 -10.37 -0.38
C ASP A 75 -3.70 -9.93 -0.89
N PRO A 76 -3.88 -9.66 -2.20
CA PRO A 76 -5.14 -9.16 -2.76
C PRO A 76 -6.32 -10.15 -2.65
N LYS A 77 -6.13 -11.30 -2.00
CA LYS A 77 -7.15 -12.36 -1.84
C LYS A 77 -7.99 -12.22 -0.56
N GLN A 78 -7.73 -11.24 0.30
CA GLN A 78 -8.50 -11.08 1.56
C GLN A 78 -9.20 -9.73 1.66
N GLU A 79 -10.09 -9.45 0.71
CA GLU A 79 -11.34 -8.73 1.00
C GLU A 79 -12.45 -9.77 1.14
N GLU A 80 -12.33 -10.67 2.12
CA GLU A 80 -13.49 -11.45 2.57
C GLU A 80 -14.39 -10.49 3.35
N MET A 81 -15.49 -10.14 2.69
CA MET A 81 -16.69 -9.54 3.24
C MET A 81 -16.96 -10.07 4.65
N PRO A 82 -17.34 -9.22 5.64
CA PRO A 82 -17.71 -9.72 6.95
C PRO A 82 -18.87 -10.71 6.78
N ASP A 83 -18.70 -11.92 7.31
CA ASP A 83 -19.72 -12.95 7.44
C ASP A 83 -20.93 -12.31 8.11
N VAL A 84 -21.94 -11.92 7.32
CA VAL A 84 -23.24 -11.51 7.84
C VAL A 84 -23.91 -12.82 8.28
N PRO A 85 -24.10 -13.06 9.59
CA PRO A 85 -24.84 -14.23 10.02
C PRO A 85 -26.28 -14.09 9.48
N LYS A 86 -26.70 -15.06 8.66
CA LYS A 86 -28.08 -15.16 8.20
C LYS A 86 -28.98 -15.34 9.43
N PRO A 87 -30.03 -14.52 9.62
CA PRO A 87 -30.97 -14.76 10.70
C PRO A 87 -31.86 -15.94 10.31
N GLY A 88 -31.87 -16.97 11.15
CA GLY A 88 -32.93 -17.97 11.20
C GLY A 88 -32.61 -19.32 10.56
N SER A 89 -32.42 -20.33 11.42
CA SER A 89 -32.95 -21.68 11.25
C SER A 89 -33.28 -22.25 12.62
#